data_AF-A0A482W2R2-F1
#
_entry.id   AF-A0A482W2R2-F1
#
_cell.length_a   1.000
_cell.length_b   1.000
_cell.length_c   1.000
_cell.angle_alpha   90.00
_cell.angle_beta   90.00
_cell.angle_gamma   90.00
#
_symmetry.space_group_name_H-M   'P 1'
#
loop_
_entity.id
_entity.type
_entity.pdbx_description
1 polymer ?
#
loop_
_entity_poly.entity_id
_entity_poly.type
_entity_poly.pdbx_seq_one_letter_code
_entity_poly.pdbx_strand_id
1 'polypeptide(L)'
;VYLMRIIMNQEPLGVASDVVLPNDLPRWSEVAPAHYLTDYSASGAAKHNNSPFPYDPELNHKIILWSGDISALQVDAIVNSTNESMSESNPVSDRIFQRAGSDLKEEINLDIRECRTGDVRVTQGHALPARYIIHTVGPKYNIKYQSASENTLHICYRNVLQKSKEMGLHSIALCVINSVKRNYPPDEGAHIALRTVRRFLEHHGSSFDTVIFTVDNTDLGIYEVLLPLYFPRSKFEEDAARWQLPADIGGSDGEPMLPDRQIRIIDNPQHTLHADEESIDLSSQLETSINVGEHAFSQMQGDLDQQRLLGERPFNDPLADIMVKEIQHQE
;
A
#
# COMPACT_ATOMS: atom_id res chain seq x y z
N VAL A 1 -9.51 -4.19 -42.34
CA VAL A 1 -10.91 -4.64 -42.19
C VAL A 1 -10.96 -5.59 -41.01
N TYR A 2 -10.93 -5.05 -39.79
CA TYR A 2 -11.51 -5.70 -38.61
C TYR A 2 -12.03 -4.56 -37.76
N LEU A 3 -13.35 -4.52 -37.73
CA LEU A 3 -14.21 -3.42 -37.37
C LEU A 3 -14.56 -3.62 -35.89
N MET A 4 -13.73 -3.14 -34.96
CA MET A 4 -14.18 -3.04 -33.57
C MET A 4 -14.93 -1.72 -33.44
N ARG A 5 -16.24 -1.80 -33.65
CA ARG A 5 -17.21 -0.72 -33.43
C ARG A 5 -17.01 -0.18 -32.01
N ILE A 6 -16.48 1.03 -31.94
CA ILE A 6 -16.69 1.93 -30.82
C ILE A 6 -18.20 2.14 -30.72
N ILE A 7 -18.82 1.58 -29.68
CA ILE A 7 -20.21 1.89 -29.33
C ILE A 7 -20.19 3.29 -28.73
N MET A 8 -20.39 4.29 -29.59
CA MET A 8 -21.00 5.55 -29.18
C MET A 8 -22.49 5.32 -29.08
N ASN A 9 -23.00 5.10 -27.87
CA ASN A 9 -24.42 5.23 -27.58
C ASN A 9 -24.61 6.30 -26.51
N GLN A 10 -24.99 7.50 -26.94
CA GLN A 10 -25.86 8.34 -26.12
C GLN A 10 -27.26 7.72 -26.21
N GLU A 11 -27.78 7.16 -25.12
CA GLU A 11 -29.16 6.69 -25.05
C GLU A 11 -29.92 7.30 -23.86
N PRO A 12 -31.19 7.70 -24.06
CA PRO A 12 -32.00 8.39 -23.06
C PRO A 12 -32.76 7.41 -22.15
N LEU A 13 -32.98 7.83 -20.90
CA LEU A 13 -34.01 7.34 -19.96
C LEU A 13 -33.94 5.85 -19.56
N GLY A 14 -33.24 5.57 -18.45
CA GLY A 14 -33.65 4.52 -17.49
C GLY A 14 -33.33 3.06 -17.85
N VAL A 15 -32.37 2.80 -18.72
CA VAL A 15 -31.89 1.45 -19.01
C VAL A 15 -30.93 1.01 -17.90
N ALA A 16 -31.16 -0.19 -17.34
CA ALA A 16 -30.25 -0.81 -16.38
C ALA A 16 -28.84 -0.80 -16.96
N SER A 17 -27.91 -0.16 -16.26
CA SER A 17 -26.53 -0.10 -16.69
C SER A 17 -25.99 -1.52 -16.87
N ASP A 18 -25.38 -1.81 -18.03
CA ASP A 18 -24.85 -3.14 -18.35
C ASP A 18 -23.97 -3.62 -17.20
N VAL A 19 -24.30 -4.78 -16.64
CA VAL A 19 -23.50 -5.45 -15.61
C VAL A 19 -22.41 -6.23 -16.33
N VAL A 20 -21.17 -6.08 -15.89
CA VAL A 20 -20.01 -6.77 -16.45
C VAL A 20 -19.60 -7.88 -15.49
N LEU A 21 -19.62 -9.12 -15.97
CA LEU A 21 -19.17 -10.27 -15.19
C LEU A 21 -17.65 -10.43 -15.35
N PRO A 22 -16.89 -10.68 -14.26
CA PRO A 22 -15.46 -10.94 -14.34
C PRO A 22 -15.08 -12.10 -15.27
N ASN A 23 -15.97 -13.07 -15.46
CA ASN A 23 -15.76 -14.22 -16.33
C ASN A 23 -15.87 -13.89 -17.83
N ASP A 24 -16.49 -12.76 -18.18
CA ASP A 24 -16.60 -12.30 -19.58
C ASP A 24 -15.34 -11.51 -20.01
N LEU A 25 -14.44 -11.22 -19.07
CA LEU A 25 -13.21 -10.49 -19.31
C LEU A 25 -12.03 -11.45 -19.46
N PRO A 26 -11.11 -11.20 -20.42
CA PRO A 26 -9.97 -12.09 -20.65
C PRO A 26 -9.00 -12.05 -19.47
N ARG A 27 -8.53 -13.23 -19.03
CA ARG A 27 -7.49 -13.32 -18.00
C ARG A 27 -6.16 -12.88 -18.58
N TRP A 28 -5.28 -12.29 -17.77
CA TRP A 28 -3.97 -11.84 -18.22
C TRP A 28 -3.12 -13.00 -18.80
N SER A 29 -3.29 -14.21 -18.28
CA SER A 29 -2.70 -15.44 -18.83
C SER A 29 -3.10 -15.75 -20.28
N GLU A 30 -4.24 -15.26 -20.74
CA GLU A 30 -4.82 -15.52 -22.06
C GLU A 30 -4.59 -14.37 -23.05
N VAL A 31 -4.21 -13.20 -22.54
CA VAL A 31 -3.96 -12.02 -23.36
C VAL A 31 -2.61 -12.15 -24.07
N ALA A 32 -2.64 -12.17 -25.40
CA ALA A 32 -1.44 -12.16 -26.22
C ALA A 32 -0.62 -10.87 -26.01
N PRO A 33 0.72 -10.92 -26.19
CA PRO A 33 1.54 -9.72 -26.10
C PRO A 33 1.09 -8.65 -27.10
N ALA A 34 0.75 -7.45 -26.61
CA ALA A 34 0.32 -6.32 -27.43
C ALA A 34 1.47 -5.73 -28.27
N HIS A 35 2.71 -5.89 -27.80
CA HIS A 35 3.90 -5.36 -28.44
C HIS A 35 4.98 -6.45 -28.57
N TYR A 36 5.76 -6.37 -29.65
CA TYR A 36 6.98 -7.15 -29.78
C TYR A 36 7.99 -6.66 -28.74
N LEU A 37 8.46 -7.58 -27.90
CA LEU A 37 9.49 -7.27 -26.93
C LEU A 37 10.78 -6.93 -27.65
N THR A 38 11.36 -5.79 -27.31
CA THR A 38 12.70 -5.43 -27.79
C THR A 38 13.71 -6.42 -27.22
N ASP A 39 14.49 -7.04 -28.09
CA ASP A 39 15.59 -7.91 -27.68
C ASP A 39 16.76 -7.06 -27.17
N TYR A 40 16.96 -7.07 -25.86
CA TYR A 40 18.05 -6.37 -25.19
C TYR A 40 19.31 -7.23 -24.99
N SER A 41 19.36 -8.45 -25.54
CA SER A 41 20.52 -9.35 -25.39
C SER A 41 21.84 -8.74 -25.88
N ALA A 42 21.77 -7.79 -26.82
CA ALA A 42 22.92 -7.06 -27.35
C ALA A 42 23.26 -5.76 -26.58
N SER A 43 22.47 -5.34 -25.57
CA SER A 43 22.56 -4.02 -24.93
C SER A 43 23.46 -3.94 -23.68
N GLY A 44 24.27 -4.96 -23.39
CA GLY A 44 25.21 -4.96 -22.25
C GLY A 44 24.78 -5.91 -21.13
N ALA A 45 24.89 -5.50 -19.86
CA ALA A 45 24.42 -6.29 -18.72
C ALA A 45 23.00 -5.86 -18.30
N ALA A 46 22.16 -6.82 -17.92
CA ALA A 46 20.82 -6.53 -17.41
C ALA A 46 20.88 -5.68 -16.15
N LYS A 47 19.88 -4.80 -15.93
CA LYS A 47 19.76 -4.00 -14.69
C LYS A 47 19.68 -4.89 -13.46
N HIS A 48 19.07 -6.08 -13.60
CA HIS A 48 18.90 -7.07 -12.56
C HIS A 48 19.56 -8.42 -12.93
N ASN A 49 20.35 -8.97 -12.00
CA ASN A 49 21.07 -10.24 -12.18
C ASN A 49 20.16 -11.47 -12.11
N ASN A 50 19.02 -11.37 -11.44
CA ASN A 50 17.96 -12.38 -11.37
C ASN A 50 16.63 -11.73 -11.72
N SER A 51 15.63 -12.51 -12.13
CA SER A 51 14.28 -11.98 -12.27
C SER A 51 13.68 -11.69 -10.89
N PRO A 52 13.32 -10.43 -10.57
CA PRO A 52 12.71 -10.11 -9.29
C PRO A 52 11.23 -10.54 -9.22
N PHE A 53 10.60 -10.79 -10.37
CA PHE A 53 9.21 -11.24 -10.52
C PHE A 53 9.17 -12.42 -11.51
N PRO A 54 9.27 -13.67 -11.02
CA PRO A 54 9.29 -14.84 -11.90
C PRO A 54 7.92 -15.07 -12.59
N TYR A 55 7.95 -15.74 -13.75
CA TYR A 55 6.75 -16.25 -14.42
C TYR A 55 5.97 -17.18 -13.49
N ASP A 56 4.70 -16.86 -13.29
CA ASP A 56 3.76 -17.63 -12.48
C ASP A 56 2.39 -17.68 -13.19
N PRO A 57 2.01 -18.84 -13.77
CA PRO A 57 0.74 -18.96 -14.49
C PRO A 57 -0.48 -18.84 -13.58
N GLU A 58 -0.39 -19.28 -12.32
CA GLU A 58 -1.50 -19.24 -11.37
C GLU A 58 -1.80 -17.80 -10.95
N LEU A 59 -0.75 -17.00 -10.70
CA LEU A 59 -0.91 -15.57 -10.46
C LEU A 59 -1.47 -14.86 -11.68
N ASN A 60 -0.95 -15.15 -12.87
CA ASN A 60 -1.42 -14.52 -14.11
C ASN A 60 -2.90 -14.83 -14.41
N HIS A 61 -3.40 -16.00 -14.05
CA HIS A 61 -4.82 -16.36 -14.22
C HIS A 61 -5.76 -15.52 -13.33
N LYS A 62 -5.27 -15.00 -12.20
CA LYS A 62 -6.03 -14.15 -11.29
C LYS A 62 -6.14 -12.70 -11.77
N ILE A 63 -5.24 -12.25 -12.65
CA ILE A 63 -5.18 -10.84 -13.07
C ILE A 63 -6.07 -10.60 -14.29
N ILE A 64 -6.78 -9.48 -14.28
CA ILE A 64 -7.49 -8.92 -15.43
C ILE A 64 -7.06 -7.46 -15.58
N LEU A 65 -6.71 -7.05 -16.80
CA LEU A 65 -6.60 -5.64 -17.17
C LEU A 65 -7.85 -5.28 -17.96
N TRP A 66 -8.60 -4.29 -17.50
CA TRP A 66 -9.84 -3.89 -18.15
C TRP A 66 -9.95 -2.37 -18.20
N SER A 67 -10.29 -1.85 -19.38
CA SER A 67 -10.68 -0.45 -19.52
C SER A 67 -12.19 -0.31 -19.62
N GLY A 68 -12.78 0.38 -18.65
CA GLY A 68 -14.23 0.51 -18.56
C GLY A 68 -14.69 1.15 -17.25
N ASP A 69 -16.00 1.15 -17.05
CA ASP A 69 -16.62 1.70 -15.84
C ASP A 69 -16.60 0.69 -14.70
N ILE A 70 -15.74 0.92 -13.69
CA ILE A 70 -15.64 0.08 -12.50
C ILE A 70 -16.98 -0.13 -11.78
N SER A 71 -17.93 0.81 -11.90
CA SER A 71 -19.26 0.71 -11.29
C SER A 71 -20.10 -0.45 -11.88
N ALA A 72 -19.71 -0.98 -13.04
CA ALA A 72 -20.40 -2.06 -13.74
C ALA A 72 -19.99 -3.47 -13.33
N LEU A 73 -18.88 -3.62 -12.62
CA LEU A 73 -18.33 -4.92 -12.31
C LEU A 73 -19.12 -5.63 -11.22
N GLN A 74 -19.58 -6.85 -11.50
CA GLN A 74 -20.12 -7.76 -10.48
C GLN A 74 -18.97 -8.51 -9.80
N VAL A 75 -18.42 -7.88 -8.76
CA VAL A 75 -17.31 -8.40 -7.92
C VAL A 75 -17.65 -8.27 -6.45
N ASP A 76 -16.86 -8.87 -5.57
CA ASP A 76 -17.07 -8.71 -4.13
C ASP A 76 -16.80 -7.27 -3.67
N ALA A 77 -15.72 -6.65 -4.17
CA ALA A 77 -15.42 -5.25 -3.88
C ALA A 77 -14.90 -4.47 -5.09
N ILE A 78 -15.33 -3.21 -5.19
CA ILE A 78 -14.68 -2.21 -6.05
C ILE A 78 -13.94 -1.19 -5.17
N VAL A 79 -12.88 -0.61 -5.70
CA VAL A 79 -12.11 0.43 -5.00
C VAL A 79 -12.55 1.80 -5.48
N ASN A 80 -12.75 2.71 -4.53
CA ASN A 80 -12.96 4.12 -4.81
C ASN A 80 -11.79 4.95 -4.25
N SER A 81 -11.16 5.78 -5.09
CA SER A 81 -10.16 6.75 -4.65
C SER A 81 -10.82 8.11 -4.41
N THR A 82 -10.72 8.63 -3.19
CA THR A 82 -11.39 9.88 -2.76
C THR A 82 -10.46 10.76 -1.91
N ASN A 83 -11.00 11.81 -1.30
CA ASN A 83 -10.32 12.70 -0.35
C ASN A 83 -10.66 12.38 1.11
N GLU A 84 -9.99 13.06 2.03
CA GLU A 84 -10.11 12.77 3.46
C GLU A 84 -11.51 12.99 4.02
N SER A 85 -12.29 13.89 3.40
CA SER A 85 -13.68 14.18 3.74
C SER A 85 -14.69 13.36 2.94
N MET A 86 -14.26 12.33 2.20
CA MET A 86 -15.11 11.41 1.45
C MET A 86 -16.05 12.10 0.44
N SER A 87 -15.68 13.30 -0.03
CA SER A 87 -16.52 14.20 -0.83
C SER A 87 -15.90 14.56 -2.17
N GLU A 88 -14.78 13.93 -2.54
CA GLU A 88 -14.11 14.21 -3.81
C GLU A 88 -14.95 13.76 -5.00
N SER A 89 -15.34 14.74 -5.82
CA SER A 89 -15.82 14.49 -7.18
C SER A 89 -14.65 14.24 -8.12
N ASN A 90 -14.71 13.10 -8.80
CA ASN A 90 -13.84 12.65 -9.86
C ASN A 90 -14.62 11.64 -10.73
N PRO A 91 -14.24 11.39 -11.99
CA PRO A 91 -15.04 10.57 -12.91
C PRO A 91 -15.39 9.17 -12.38
N VAL A 92 -14.48 8.54 -11.63
CA VAL A 92 -14.72 7.22 -11.04
C VAL A 92 -15.70 7.32 -9.87
N SER A 93 -15.44 8.21 -8.91
CA SER A 93 -16.36 8.50 -7.79
C SER A 93 -17.75 8.84 -8.29
N ASP A 94 -17.85 9.72 -9.30
CA ASP A 94 -19.13 10.22 -9.80
C ASP A 94 -19.97 9.07 -10.39
N ARG A 95 -19.35 8.16 -11.17
CA ARG A 95 -20.01 6.95 -11.68
C ARG A 95 -20.44 6.00 -10.56
N ILE A 96 -19.57 5.78 -9.57
CA ILE A 96 -19.87 4.96 -8.38
C ILE A 96 -21.08 5.53 -7.63
N PHE A 97 -21.07 6.82 -7.28
CA PHE A 97 -22.18 7.46 -6.57
C PHE A 97 -23.47 7.52 -7.39
N GLN A 98 -23.36 7.75 -8.70
CA GLN A 98 -24.52 7.77 -9.59
C GLN A 98 -25.22 6.40 -9.62
N ARG A 99 -24.45 5.31 -9.66
CA ARG A 99 -25.00 3.96 -9.75
C ARG A 99 -25.37 3.35 -8.40
N ALA A 100 -24.61 3.61 -7.34
CA ALA A 100 -24.91 3.12 -5.99
C ALA A 100 -26.20 3.74 -5.41
N GLY A 101 -26.52 4.98 -5.80
CA GLY A 101 -27.71 5.70 -5.34
C GLY A 101 -27.44 6.60 -4.14
N SER A 102 -28.50 7.23 -3.61
CA SER A 102 -28.44 8.14 -2.46
C SER A 102 -27.98 7.47 -1.18
N ASP A 103 -28.32 6.19 -1.01
CA ASP A 103 -28.06 5.42 0.21
C ASP A 103 -26.55 5.34 0.53
N LEU A 104 -25.68 5.33 -0.49
CA LEU A 104 -24.23 5.40 -0.30
C LEU A 104 -23.79 6.70 0.37
N LYS A 105 -24.40 7.83 -0.02
CA LYS A 105 -24.07 9.11 0.61
C LYS A 105 -24.57 9.16 2.05
N GLU A 106 -25.70 8.52 2.33
CA GLU A 106 -26.23 8.41 3.69
C GLU A 106 -25.30 7.57 4.58
N GLU A 107 -24.88 6.38 4.14
CA GLU A 107 -23.93 5.53 4.87
C GLU A 107 -22.61 6.26 5.15
N ILE A 108 -22.03 6.94 4.14
CA ILE A 108 -20.77 7.70 4.33
C ILE A 108 -20.93 8.81 5.37
N ASN A 109 -22.04 9.54 5.35
CA ASN A 109 -22.29 10.65 6.26
C ASN A 109 -22.57 10.19 7.70
N LEU A 110 -23.22 9.04 7.87
CA LEU A 110 -23.58 8.50 9.17
C LEU A 110 -22.41 7.76 9.82
N ASP A 111 -21.75 6.87 9.08
CA ASP A 111 -20.90 5.81 9.66
C ASP A 111 -19.40 6.02 9.45
N ILE A 112 -18.98 6.77 8.42
CA ILE A 112 -17.56 6.93 8.08
C ILE A 112 -17.03 8.31 8.44
N ARG A 113 -17.66 9.38 7.91
CA ARG A 113 -17.29 10.80 8.02
C ARG A 113 -15.91 11.22 7.49
N GLU A 114 -14.86 10.43 7.75
CA GLU A 114 -13.50 10.72 7.30
C GLU A 114 -12.67 9.46 7.01
N CYS A 115 -11.70 9.61 6.12
CA CYS A 115 -10.68 8.60 5.83
C CYS A 115 -9.31 9.28 5.72
N ARG A 116 -8.31 8.83 6.48
CA ARG A 116 -6.98 9.44 6.38
C ARG A 116 -6.30 9.03 5.08
N THR A 117 -5.36 9.84 4.61
CA THR A 117 -4.47 9.48 3.51
C THR A 117 -3.74 8.16 3.84
N GLY A 118 -3.83 7.16 2.95
CA GLY A 118 -3.32 5.80 3.15
C GLY A 118 -4.27 4.83 3.86
N ASP A 119 -5.30 5.31 4.56
CA ASP A 119 -6.28 4.46 5.23
C ASP A 119 -7.37 3.99 4.26
N VAL A 120 -8.14 3.00 4.72
CA VAL A 120 -9.32 2.49 4.02
C VAL A 120 -10.59 2.57 4.87
N ARG A 121 -11.73 2.73 4.21
CA ARG A 121 -13.09 2.64 4.77
C ARG A 121 -13.95 1.78 3.86
N VAL A 122 -14.94 1.10 4.43
CA VAL A 122 -15.77 0.16 3.67
C VAL A 122 -17.24 0.56 3.83
N THR A 123 -17.97 0.52 2.73
CA THR A 123 -19.44 0.66 2.66
C THR A 123 -20.06 -0.50 1.92
N GLN A 124 -21.38 -0.61 1.98
CA GLN A 124 -22.12 -1.50 1.09
C GLN A 124 -22.07 -0.98 -0.37
N GLY A 125 -22.24 -1.88 -1.33
CA GLY A 125 -22.37 -1.49 -2.75
C GLY A 125 -23.71 -0.85 -3.11
N HIS A 126 -24.73 -0.99 -2.26
CA HIS A 126 -26.11 -0.53 -2.51
C HIS A 126 -26.65 -1.04 -3.86
N ALA A 127 -26.97 -0.14 -4.79
CA ALA A 127 -27.46 -0.50 -6.12
C ALA A 127 -26.35 -0.89 -7.12
N LEU A 128 -25.07 -0.93 -6.69
CA LEU A 128 -23.98 -1.47 -7.50
C LEU A 128 -24.12 -3.00 -7.65
N PRO A 129 -23.63 -3.58 -8.76
CA PRO A 129 -23.45 -5.03 -8.87
C PRO A 129 -22.41 -5.57 -7.88
N ALA A 130 -21.47 -4.72 -7.46
CA ALA A 130 -20.47 -5.07 -6.45
C ALA A 130 -21.06 -5.10 -5.04
N ARG A 131 -20.61 -6.03 -4.20
CA ARG A 131 -21.16 -6.18 -2.83
C ARG A 131 -20.69 -5.07 -1.89
N TYR A 132 -19.45 -4.63 -2.02
CA TYR A 132 -18.82 -3.62 -1.17
C TYR A 132 -18.06 -2.57 -1.99
N ILE A 133 -17.87 -1.41 -1.38
CA ILE A 133 -16.93 -0.39 -1.87
C ILE A 133 -15.85 -0.20 -0.82
N ILE A 134 -14.58 -0.33 -1.24
CA ILE A 134 -13.43 0.00 -0.39
C ILE A 134 -12.92 1.37 -0.82
N HIS A 135 -13.19 2.36 0.02
CA HIS A 135 -12.73 3.72 -0.16
C HIS A 135 -11.31 3.88 0.39
N THR A 136 -10.44 4.51 -0.37
CA THR A 136 -9.07 4.84 0.04
C THR A 136 -8.71 6.25 -0.37
N VAL A 137 -7.77 6.86 0.34
CA VAL A 137 -7.32 8.23 0.03
C VAL A 137 -5.87 8.21 -0.42
N GLY A 138 -5.66 8.46 -1.71
CA GLY A 138 -4.33 8.53 -2.32
C GLY A 138 -3.54 9.79 -1.93
N PRO A 139 -2.21 9.78 -2.05
CA PRO A 139 -1.37 10.93 -1.71
C PRO A 139 -1.57 12.11 -2.68
N LYS A 140 -1.40 13.33 -2.17
CA LYS A 140 -1.18 14.51 -3.01
C LYS A 140 0.31 14.54 -3.38
N TYR A 141 0.62 14.35 -4.66
CA TYR A 141 2.01 14.26 -5.09
C TYR A 141 2.70 15.62 -5.05
N ASN A 142 3.89 15.64 -4.49
CA ASN A 142 4.79 16.77 -4.53
C ASN A 142 6.21 16.23 -4.65
N ILE A 143 6.97 16.73 -5.62
CA ILE A 143 8.34 16.29 -5.88
C ILE A 143 9.24 16.39 -4.63
N LYS A 144 8.99 17.36 -3.74
CA LYS A 144 9.73 17.50 -2.47
C LYS A 144 9.48 16.37 -1.47
N TYR A 145 8.36 15.68 -1.61
CA TYR A 145 7.89 14.59 -0.75
C TYR A 145 7.60 13.33 -1.57
N GLN A 146 8.38 13.10 -2.64
CA GLN A 146 8.23 11.98 -3.54
C GLN A 146 8.18 10.65 -2.77
N SER A 147 9.23 10.35 -1.99
CA SER A 147 9.32 9.13 -1.17
C SER A 147 8.13 8.90 -0.25
N ALA A 148 7.59 9.96 0.36
CA ALA A 148 6.41 9.86 1.22
C ALA A 148 5.14 9.57 0.39
N SER A 149 5.03 10.17 -0.80
CA SER A 149 3.93 9.93 -1.73
C SER A 149 3.96 8.49 -2.23
N GLU A 150 5.13 7.97 -2.61
CA GLU A 150 5.31 6.60 -3.07
C GLU A 150 4.93 5.59 -1.98
N ASN A 151 5.43 5.80 -0.75
CA ASN A 151 5.10 4.93 0.37
C ASN A 151 3.60 4.96 0.69
N THR A 152 2.98 6.14 0.63
CA THR A 152 1.54 6.28 0.86
C THR A 152 0.71 5.57 -0.20
N LEU A 153 1.09 5.67 -1.48
CA LEU A 153 0.40 4.99 -2.57
C LEU A 153 0.50 3.47 -2.42
N HIS A 154 1.69 2.97 -2.07
CA HIS A 154 1.90 1.56 -1.70
C HIS A 154 0.94 1.14 -0.56
N ILE A 155 0.90 1.92 0.52
CA ILE A 155 0.03 1.66 1.68
C ILE A 155 -1.45 1.61 1.25
N CYS A 156 -1.91 2.48 0.34
CA CYS A 156 -3.29 2.44 -0.15
C CYS A 156 -3.62 1.08 -0.78
N TYR A 157 -2.84 0.62 -1.76
CA TYR A 157 -3.07 -0.68 -2.40
C TYR A 157 -2.96 -1.83 -1.41
N ARG A 158 -1.95 -1.80 -0.54
CA ARG A 158 -1.72 -2.82 0.48
C ARG A 158 -2.88 -2.91 1.47
N ASN A 159 -3.39 -1.78 1.96
CA ASN A 159 -4.51 -1.74 2.89
C ASN A 159 -5.83 -2.15 2.24
N VAL A 160 -6.06 -1.80 0.98
CA VAL A 160 -7.21 -2.25 0.20
C VAL A 160 -7.24 -3.79 0.09
N LEU A 161 -6.11 -4.39 -0.31
CA LEU A 161 -5.98 -5.83 -0.47
C LEU A 161 -6.08 -6.55 0.88
N GLN A 162 -5.40 -6.01 1.91
CA GLN A 162 -5.48 -6.53 3.27
C GLN A 162 -6.92 -6.51 3.79
N LYS A 163 -7.65 -5.41 3.59
CA LYS A 163 -9.04 -5.30 4.04
C LYS A 163 -9.96 -6.27 3.32
N SER A 164 -9.75 -6.46 2.02
CA SER A 164 -10.51 -7.43 1.22
C SER A 164 -10.29 -8.86 1.71
N LYS A 165 -9.04 -9.22 2.01
CA LYS A 165 -8.69 -10.52 2.60
C LYS A 165 -9.34 -10.72 3.97
N GLU A 166 -9.29 -9.73 4.85
CA GLU A 166 -9.91 -9.79 6.19
C GLU A 166 -11.42 -10.01 6.14
N MET A 167 -12.07 -9.48 5.11
CA MET A 167 -13.51 -9.65 4.87
C MET A 167 -13.85 -10.93 4.12
N GLY A 168 -12.86 -11.73 3.71
CA GLY A 168 -13.07 -12.96 2.92
C GLY A 168 -13.60 -12.68 1.51
N LEU A 169 -13.20 -11.57 0.89
CA LEU A 169 -13.60 -11.21 -0.47
C LEU A 169 -12.64 -11.86 -1.47
N HIS A 170 -13.18 -12.54 -2.47
CA HIS A 170 -12.40 -13.32 -3.44
C HIS A 170 -12.20 -12.59 -4.77
N SER A 171 -13.00 -11.58 -5.06
CA SER A 171 -12.89 -10.77 -6.28
C SER A 171 -12.83 -9.27 -5.97
N ILE A 172 -11.82 -8.58 -6.50
CA ILE A 172 -11.65 -7.15 -6.27
C ILE A 172 -11.31 -6.41 -7.57
N ALA A 173 -11.94 -5.26 -7.79
CA ALA A 173 -11.57 -4.33 -8.86
C ALA A 173 -10.87 -3.09 -8.27
N LEU A 174 -9.65 -2.85 -8.73
CA LEU A 174 -8.80 -1.72 -8.35
C LEU A 174 -8.97 -0.59 -9.36
N CYS A 175 -9.30 0.61 -8.91
CA CYS A 175 -9.18 1.83 -9.72
C CYS A 175 -7.74 2.36 -9.70
N VAL A 176 -7.40 3.25 -10.63
CA VAL A 176 -6.14 4.01 -10.59
C VAL A 176 -6.18 5.02 -9.43
N ILE A 177 -5.53 4.70 -8.30
CA ILE A 177 -5.52 5.54 -7.09
C ILE A 177 -4.68 6.82 -7.30
N ASN A 178 -3.63 6.72 -8.11
CA ASN A 178 -2.73 7.81 -8.47
C ASN A 178 -3.37 8.73 -9.53
N SER A 179 -4.42 9.46 -9.13
CA SER A 179 -5.15 10.36 -10.04
C SER A 179 -4.28 11.52 -10.54
N VAL A 180 -4.47 11.89 -11.82
CA VAL A 180 -3.90 13.10 -12.44
C VAL A 180 -4.23 14.37 -11.65
N LYS A 181 -5.41 14.45 -11.03
CA LYS A 181 -5.83 15.59 -10.18
C LYS A 181 -4.91 15.79 -8.96
N ARG A 182 -4.22 14.74 -8.53
CA ARG A 182 -3.25 14.75 -7.43
C ARG A 182 -1.81 14.95 -7.91
N ASN A 183 -1.61 15.28 -9.20
CA ASN A 183 -0.32 15.51 -9.85
C ASN A 183 0.66 14.34 -9.76
N TYR A 184 0.17 13.11 -9.58
CA TYR A 184 1.02 11.93 -9.49
C TYR A 184 1.43 11.47 -10.90
N PRO A 185 2.72 11.25 -11.20
CA PRO A 185 3.16 10.71 -12.48
C PRO A 185 2.50 9.34 -12.76
N PRO A 186 1.72 9.18 -13.85
CA PRO A 186 0.93 7.97 -14.08
C PRO A 186 1.77 6.68 -14.16
N ASP A 187 2.95 6.76 -14.76
CA ASP A 187 3.91 5.66 -14.90
C ASP A 187 4.54 5.25 -13.55
N GLU A 188 5.02 6.22 -12.76
CA GLU A 188 5.55 5.94 -11.41
C GLU A 188 4.47 5.31 -10.52
N GLY A 189 3.23 5.82 -10.59
CA GLY A 189 2.11 5.29 -9.82
C GLY A 189 1.72 3.87 -10.24
N ALA A 190 1.73 3.57 -11.54
CA ALA A 190 1.47 2.23 -12.07
C ALA A 190 2.53 1.22 -11.63
N HIS A 191 3.82 1.59 -11.62
CA HIS A 191 4.89 0.74 -11.06
C HIS A 191 4.61 0.34 -9.61
N ILE A 192 4.18 1.29 -8.76
CA ILE A 192 3.86 1.03 -7.36
C ILE A 192 2.62 0.14 -7.22
N ALA A 193 1.58 0.41 -8.00
CA ALA A 193 0.35 -0.38 -8.01
C ALA A 193 0.64 -1.85 -8.35
N LEU A 194 1.28 -2.08 -9.51
CA LEU A 194 1.58 -3.41 -10.03
C LEU A 194 2.51 -4.19 -9.10
N ARG A 195 3.58 -3.55 -8.62
CA ARG A 195 4.51 -4.16 -7.68
C ARG A 195 3.84 -4.57 -6.38
N THR A 196 3.04 -3.67 -5.78
CA THR A 196 2.37 -3.92 -4.50
C THR A 196 1.39 -5.08 -4.64
N VAL A 197 0.57 -5.08 -5.70
CA VAL A 197 -0.37 -6.18 -5.96
C VAL A 197 0.37 -7.49 -6.21
N ARG A 198 1.45 -7.46 -7.00
CA ARG A 198 2.27 -8.64 -7.28
C ARG A 198 2.82 -9.27 -6.00
N ARG A 199 3.52 -8.48 -5.18
CA ARG A 199 4.09 -8.96 -3.90
C ARG A 199 3.02 -9.43 -2.93
N PHE A 200 1.89 -8.73 -2.86
CA PHE A 200 0.79 -9.15 -2.00
C PHE A 200 0.22 -10.51 -2.43
N LEU A 201 0.03 -10.74 -3.73
CA LEU A 201 -0.48 -12.01 -4.24
C LEU A 201 0.53 -13.16 -4.12
N GLU A 202 1.83 -12.90 -4.14
CA GLU A 202 2.84 -13.94 -3.83
C GLU A 202 2.66 -14.50 -2.41
N HIS A 203 2.27 -13.67 -1.44
CA HIS A 203 2.05 -14.09 -0.06
C HIS A 203 0.62 -14.55 0.23
N HIS A 204 -0.37 -13.99 -0.47
CA HIS A 204 -1.79 -14.10 -0.12
C HIS A 204 -2.70 -14.44 -1.32
N GLY A 205 -2.13 -14.90 -2.42
CA GLY A 205 -2.85 -15.17 -3.67
C GLY A 205 -3.95 -16.21 -3.54
N SER A 206 -3.88 -17.13 -2.57
CA SER A 206 -4.96 -18.10 -2.28
C SER A 206 -6.24 -17.45 -1.76
N SER A 207 -6.20 -16.19 -1.30
CA SER A 207 -7.38 -15.48 -0.82
C SER A 207 -8.22 -14.87 -1.95
N PHE A 208 -7.65 -14.76 -3.15
CA PHE A 208 -8.27 -14.07 -4.30
C PHE A 208 -8.40 -15.00 -5.50
N ASP A 209 -9.58 -15.04 -6.09
CA ASP A 209 -9.83 -15.67 -7.38
C ASP A 209 -9.57 -14.70 -8.53
N THR A 210 -9.86 -13.40 -8.32
CA THR A 210 -9.75 -12.39 -9.37
C THR A 210 -9.36 -11.02 -8.82
N VAL A 211 -8.36 -10.39 -9.44
CA VAL A 211 -7.95 -8.99 -9.23
C VAL A 211 -8.01 -8.27 -10.56
N ILE A 212 -8.85 -7.25 -10.66
CA ILE A 212 -9.10 -6.49 -11.88
C ILE A 212 -8.45 -5.12 -11.76
N PHE A 213 -7.44 -4.81 -12.57
CA PHE A 213 -6.99 -3.45 -12.78
C PHE A 213 -7.96 -2.74 -13.73
N THR A 214 -8.79 -1.87 -13.16
CA THR A 214 -9.74 -1.07 -13.93
C THR A 214 -9.16 0.31 -14.22
N VAL A 215 -8.94 0.59 -15.50
CA VAL A 215 -8.24 1.78 -15.96
C VAL A 215 -9.08 2.59 -16.93
N ASP A 216 -8.94 3.92 -16.94
CA ASP A 216 -9.48 4.72 -18.04
C ASP A 216 -8.57 4.57 -19.29
N ASN A 217 -9.10 4.92 -20.48
CA ASN A 217 -8.35 4.81 -21.74
C ASN A 217 -7.00 5.53 -21.74
N THR A 218 -6.83 6.55 -20.90
CA THR A 218 -5.59 7.31 -20.76
C THR A 218 -4.46 6.52 -20.10
N ASP A 219 -4.79 5.59 -19.22
CA ASP A 219 -3.82 4.79 -18.46
C ASP A 219 -3.61 3.40 -19.08
N LEU A 220 -4.50 2.97 -19.99
CA LEU A 220 -4.48 1.63 -20.58
C LEU A 220 -3.12 1.27 -21.18
N GLY A 221 -2.56 2.13 -22.02
CA GLY A 221 -1.26 1.88 -22.66
C GLY A 221 -0.10 1.78 -21.65
N ILE A 222 -0.17 2.49 -20.52
CA ILE A 222 0.83 2.39 -19.45
C ILE A 222 0.76 1.00 -18.83
N TYR A 223 -0.44 0.54 -18.46
CA TYR A 223 -0.61 -0.78 -17.86
C TYR A 223 -0.29 -1.92 -18.82
N GLU A 224 -0.60 -1.80 -20.12
CA GLU A 224 -0.25 -2.79 -21.15
C GLU A 224 1.27 -2.99 -21.28
N VAL A 225 2.04 -1.91 -21.14
CA VAL A 225 3.52 -1.94 -21.21
C VAL A 225 4.12 -2.43 -19.90
N LEU A 226 3.57 -2.03 -18.74
CA LEU A 226 4.17 -2.31 -17.44
C LEU A 226 3.75 -3.65 -16.83
N LEU A 227 2.55 -4.17 -17.10
CA LEU A 227 2.09 -5.46 -16.56
C LEU A 227 3.04 -6.62 -16.84
N PRO A 228 3.57 -6.82 -18.06
CA PRO A 228 4.53 -7.90 -18.34
C PRO A 228 5.79 -7.84 -17.49
N LEU A 229 6.15 -6.67 -16.93
CA LEU A 229 7.33 -6.52 -16.08
C LEU A 229 7.13 -7.14 -14.69
N TYR A 230 5.89 -7.14 -14.19
CA TYR A 230 5.53 -7.62 -12.85
C TYR A 230 4.78 -8.96 -12.89
N PHE A 231 4.06 -9.22 -13.98
CA PHE A 231 3.30 -10.42 -14.26
C PHE A 231 3.72 -10.94 -15.64
N PRO A 232 4.98 -11.36 -15.82
CA PRO A 232 5.41 -11.91 -17.11
C PRO A 232 4.56 -13.14 -17.43
N ARG A 233 4.13 -13.29 -18.69
CA ARG A 233 3.28 -14.39 -19.19
C ARG A 233 4.08 -15.57 -19.72
N SER A 234 5.38 -15.40 -19.88
CA SER A 234 6.31 -16.44 -20.34
C SER A 234 7.70 -16.21 -19.77
N LYS A 235 8.56 -17.23 -19.86
CA LYS A 235 9.98 -17.09 -19.51
C LYS A 235 10.70 -16.01 -20.33
N PHE A 236 10.27 -15.82 -21.58
CA PHE A 236 10.80 -14.76 -22.44
C PHE A 236 10.45 -13.36 -21.92
N GLU A 237 9.20 -13.15 -21.47
CA GLU A 237 8.81 -11.88 -20.82
C GLU A 237 9.54 -11.67 -19.51
N GLU A 238 9.72 -12.73 -18.71
CA GLU A 238 10.48 -12.67 -17.45
C GLU A 238 11.93 -12.23 -17.69
N ASP A 239 12.58 -12.80 -18.71
CA ASP A 239 13.95 -12.45 -19.06
C ASP A 239 14.06 -11.02 -19.61
N ALA A 240 13.11 -10.60 -20.45
CA ALA A 240 13.05 -9.24 -21.00
C ALA A 240 12.76 -8.19 -19.91
N ALA A 241 11.95 -8.52 -18.90
CA ALA A 241 11.58 -7.60 -17.82
C ALA A 241 12.80 -7.13 -17.01
N ARG A 242 13.83 -7.97 -16.87
CA ARG A 242 15.08 -7.65 -16.14
C ARG A 242 15.83 -6.43 -16.67
N TRP A 243 15.61 -6.07 -17.93
CA TRP A 243 16.21 -4.91 -18.59
C TRP A 243 15.39 -3.63 -18.41
N GLN A 244 14.08 -3.79 -18.29
CA GLN A 244 13.11 -2.70 -18.34
C GLN A 244 12.66 -2.26 -16.95
N LEU A 245 12.65 -3.16 -15.96
CA LEU A 245 12.29 -2.84 -14.59
C LEU A 245 13.12 -1.67 -14.03
N PRO A 246 12.51 -0.81 -13.19
CA PRO A 246 13.24 0.25 -12.49
C PRO A 246 14.29 -0.33 -11.54
N ALA A 247 15.22 0.53 -11.09
CA ALA A 247 16.25 0.13 -10.13
C ALA A 247 15.62 -0.24 -8.77
N ASP A 248 14.64 0.55 -8.31
CA ASP A 248 13.81 0.21 -7.16
C ASP A 248 12.78 -0.86 -7.57
N ILE A 249 12.97 -2.09 -7.09
CA ILE A 249 12.03 -3.20 -7.26
C ILE A 249 11.16 -3.42 -6.02
N GLY A 250 11.19 -2.48 -5.07
CA GLY A 250 10.53 -2.52 -3.77
C GLY A 250 11.06 -3.63 -2.85
N GLY A 251 10.61 -3.60 -1.59
CA GLY A 251 10.89 -4.65 -0.62
C GLY A 251 10.02 -5.90 -0.80
N SER A 252 9.95 -6.73 0.23
CA SER A 252 9.20 -8.00 0.20
C SER A 252 7.70 -7.79 0.06
N ASP A 253 7.16 -6.68 0.57
CA ASP A 253 5.75 -6.34 0.47
C ASP A 253 5.46 -5.36 -0.68
N GLY A 254 6.50 -4.96 -1.42
CA GLY A 254 6.42 -4.03 -2.55
C GLY A 254 6.57 -2.56 -2.17
N GLU A 255 6.90 -2.28 -0.91
CA GLU A 255 7.17 -0.96 -0.37
C GLU A 255 8.39 -0.32 -1.06
N PRO A 256 8.39 1.01 -1.32
CA PRO A 256 9.55 1.68 -1.92
C PRO A 256 10.80 1.58 -1.04
N MET A 257 11.94 1.22 -1.64
CA MET A 257 13.21 1.16 -0.91
C MET A 257 13.82 2.56 -0.78
N LEU A 258 13.85 3.09 0.45
CA LEU A 258 14.48 4.39 0.75
C LEU A 258 15.89 4.18 1.32
N PRO A 259 16.96 4.43 0.54
CA PRO A 259 18.33 4.21 1.02
C PRO A 259 18.68 5.08 2.23
N ASP A 260 18.12 6.29 2.31
CA ASP A 260 18.42 7.27 3.38
C ASP A 260 17.77 6.93 4.74
N ARG A 261 16.95 5.88 4.82
CA ARG A 261 16.28 5.44 6.07
C ARG A 261 16.72 4.06 6.56
N GLN A 262 17.74 3.46 5.97
CA GLN A 262 18.35 2.28 6.55
C GLN A 262 19.00 2.68 7.88
N ILE A 263 18.42 2.23 8.99
CA ILE A 263 19.04 2.35 10.31
C ILE A 263 20.37 1.62 10.22
N ARG A 264 21.48 2.37 10.17
CA ARG A 264 22.80 1.79 10.41
C ARG A 264 22.82 1.40 11.88
N ILE A 265 22.57 0.13 12.17
CA ILE A 265 22.92 -0.44 13.47
C ILE A 265 24.45 -0.42 13.49
N ILE A 266 25.01 0.66 14.03
CA ILE A 266 26.41 0.70 14.39
C ILE A 266 26.44 -0.02 15.73
N ASP A 267 26.99 -1.24 15.75
CA ASP A 267 27.30 -1.88 17.01
C ASP A 267 28.15 -0.91 17.83
N ASN A 268 27.67 -0.52 19.01
CA ASN A 268 28.37 0.43 19.87
C ASN A 268 29.74 -0.20 20.20
N PRO A 269 30.88 0.38 19.77
CA PRO A 269 32.20 -0.25 19.91
C PRO A 269 32.67 -0.37 21.36
N GLN A 270 31.86 0.09 22.33
CA GLN A 270 32.15 0.02 23.76
C GLN A 270 31.65 -1.27 24.44
N HIS A 271 31.00 -2.19 23.71
CA HIS A 271 30.48 -3.45 24.30
C HIS A 271 31.20 -4.73 23.86
N THR A 272 32.44 -4.65 23.38
CA THR A 272 33.38 -5.78 23.51
C THR A 272 33.88 -5.84 24.95
N LEU A 273 33.07 -6.43 25.84
CA LEU A 273 33.55 -6.89 27.15
C LEU A 273 34.53 -8.04 26.90
N HIS A 274 35.81 -7.68 26.75
CA HIS A 274 36.89 -8.61 27.00
C HIS A 274 36.80 -9.01 28.47
N ALA A 275 36.39 -10.25 28.71
CA ALA A 275 36.64 -10.95 29.95
C ALA A 275 38.13 -11.25 30.00
N ASP A 276 38.93 -10.28 30.46
CA ASP A 276 40.26 -10.52 30.99
C ASP A 276 40.55 -9.43 32.04
N GLU A 277 41.03 -9.91 33.17
CA GLU A 277 41.33 -9.18 34.39
C GLU A 277 42.40 -8.09 34.16
N GLU A 278 42.15 -6.88 34.62
CA GLU A 278 43.08 -6.07 35.43
C GLU A 278 42.41 -4.74 35.82
N SER A 279 42.18 -4.55 37.11
CA SER A 279 41.66 -3.31 37.68
C SER A 279 42.73 -2.21 37.62
N ILE A 280 42.60 -1.26 36.71
CA ILE A 280 43.43 -0.06 36.67
C ILE A 280 42.77 1.02 37.52
N ASP A 281 43.34 1.27 38.70
CA ASP A 281 42.94 2.35 39.61
C ASP A 281 43.47 3.70 39.10
N LEU A 282 42.61 4.48 38.44
CA LEU A 282 42.89 5.81 37.89
C LEU A 282 42.59 6.95 38.88
N SER A 283 42.57 6.66 40.19
CA SER A 283 42.37 7.69 41.23
C SER A 283 43.58 8.64 41.44
N SER A 284 44.72 8.41 40.77
CA SER A 284 45.97 9.13 41.04
C SER A 284 46.40 10.15 39.97
N GLN A 285 45.60 10.43 38.94
CA GLN A 285 46.00 11.33 37.83
C GLN A 285 45.08 12.52 37.53
N LEU A 286 44.14 12.85 38.41
CA LEU A 286 43.27 14.03 38.25
C LEU A 286 43.20 14.90 39.52
N GLU A 287 44.37 15.23 40.08
CA GLU A 287 44.54 16.38 40.97
C GLU A 287 45.20 17.53 40.21
N THR A 288 44.47 18.17 39.30
CA THR A 288 44.69 19.58 38.94
C THR A 288 43.34 20.29 38.77
N SER A 289 42.91 20.87 39.88
CA SER A 289 42.00 22.00 40.04
C SER A 289 41.61 22.78 38.77
N ILE A 290 40.37 22.55 38.31
CA ILE A 290 39.60 23.54 37.55
C ILE A 290 38.21 23.62 38.21
N ASN A 291 37.96 24.73 38.91
CA ASN A 291 36.65 25.12 39.38
C ASN A 291 35.70 25.27 38.19
N VAL A 292 34.75 24.36 38.02
CA VAL A 292 33.56 24.56 37.18
C VAL A 292 32.36 24.51 38.10
N GLY A 293 31.69 25.66 38.20
CA GLY A 293 30.70 25.99 39.20
C GLY A 293 29.43 25.14 39.16
N GLU A 294 28.73 25.23 40.29
CA GLU A 294 27.38 24.74 40.54
C GLU A 294 26.44 25.04 39.37
N HIS A 295 26.08 24.02 38.61
CA HIS A 295 24.92 24.03 37.73
C HIS A 295 23.99 22.88 38.10
N ALA A 296 22.69 23.18 38.17
CA ALA A 296 21.61 22.31 38.61
C ALA A 296 21.31 21.08 37.70
N PHE A 297 22.25 20.71 36.83
CA PHE A 297 22.11 19.61 35.87
C PHE A 297 23.09 18.44 36.12
N SER A 298 23.90 18.48 37.18
CA SER A 298 24.92 17.47 37.47
C SER A 298 24.46 16.33 38.40
N GLN A 299 23.15 16.17 38.64
CA GLN A 299 22.63 14.97 39.29
C GLN A 299 22.23 13.95 38.23
N MET A 300 23.16 13.06 37.91
CA MET A 300 22.96 11.91 37.04
C MET A 300 22.00 10.94 37.76
N GLN A 301 20.73 10.99 37.38
CA GLN A 301 19.72 10.04 37.85
C GLN A 301 20.02 8.69 37.18
N GLY A 302 20.16 7.64 38.00
CA GLY A 302 20.54 6.30 37.54
C GLY A 302 19.65 5.76 36.44
N ASP A 303 20.25 4.90 35.62
CA ASP A 303 19.72 4.30 34.39
C ASP A 303 18.29 3.75 34.54
N LEU A 304 17.30 4.53 34.08
CA LEU A 304 15.88 4.20 34.16
C LEU A 304 15.47 3.01 33.28
N ASP A 305 16.31 2.63 32.32
CA ASP A 305 16.04 1.50 31.42
C ASP A 305 16.26 0.15 32.12
N GLN A 306 17.19 0.05 33.07
CA GLN A 306 17.35 -1.18 33.87
C GLN A 306 16.13 -1.48 34.76
N GLN A 307 15.45 -0.45 35.27
CA GLN A 307 14.28 -0.63 36.13
C GLN A 307 13.03 -1.11 35.38
N ARG A 308 12.96 -0.95 34.05
CA ARG A 308 11.83 -1.45 33.25
C ARG A 308 11.96 -2.91 32.82
N LEU A 309 13.18 -3.44 32.75
CA LEU A 309 13.46 -4.80 32.24
C LEU A 309 13.33 -5.91 33.29
N LEU A 310 13.30 -5.59 34.59
CA LEU A 310 13.22 -6.58 35.68
C LEU A 310 11.85 -6.68 36.37
N GLY A 311 10.80 -6.04 35.86
CA GLY A 311 9.43 -6.37 36.22
C GLY A 311 9.00 -6.14 37.69
N GLU A 312 9.73 -5.34 38.47
CA GLU A 312 9.29 -4.96 39.81
C GLU A 312 8.50 -3.64 39.78
N ARG A 313 7.20 -3.71 40.07
CA ARG A 313 6.40 -2.50 40.38
C ARG A 313 6.72 -2.05 41.81
N PRO A 314 6.99 -0.76 42.06
CA PRO A 314 7.09 -0.25 43.42
C PRO A 314 5.73 -0.31 44.11
N PHE A 315 5.66 -0.96 45.28
CA PHE A 315 4.59 -0.80 46.25
C PHE A 315 4.75 0.57 46.94
N ASN A 316 4.13 1.60 46.38
CA ASN A 316 3.58 2.77 47.09
C ASN A 316 3.13 3.81 46.07
N ASP A 317 1.88 3.70 45.62
CA ASP A 317 1.19 4.82 44.98
C ASP A 317 0.17 5.41 45.98
N PRO A 318 0.34 6.65 46.46
CA PRO A 318 -0.57 7.29 47.41
C PRO A 318 -2.01 7.48 46.87
N LEU A 319 -2.24 7.29 45.57
CA LEU A 319 -3.57 7.37 44.95
C LEU A 319 -4.39 6.07 45.08
N ALA A 320 -3.74 4.92 45.31
CA ALA A 320 -4.43 3.65 45.49
C ALA A 320 -5.19 3.58 46.84
N ASP A 321 -4.70 4.26 47.87
CA ASP A 321 -5.32 4.31 49.21
C ASP A 321 -6.55 5.22 49.29
N ILE A 322 -6.73 6.13 48.32
CA ILE A 322 -7.89 7.03 48.26
C ILE A 322 -9.09 6.31 47.64
N MET A 323 -8.88 5.47 46.63
CA MET A 323 -9.94 4.68 45.99
C MET A 323 -10.52 3.57 46.89
N VAL A 324 -9.73 3.01 47.83
CA VAL A 324 -10.21 1.96 48.74
C VAL A 324 -11.09 2.52 49.87
N LYS A 325 -10.93 3.80 50.24
CA LYS A 325 -11.74 4.44 51.29
C LYS A 325 -13.11 4.96 50.83
N GLU A 326 -13.32 5.22 49.54
CA GLU A 326 -14.64 5.64 49.04
C GLU A 326 -15.60 4.47 48.76
N ILE A 327 -15.11 3.23 48.68
CA ILE A 327 -15.92 2.04 48.38
C ILE A 327 -16.57 1.41 49.63
N GLN A 328 -16.20 1.85 50.86
CA GLN A 328 -16.82 1.35 52.11
C GLN A 328 -17.90 2.28 52.71
N HIS A 329 -18.35 3.31 51.99
CA HIS A 329 -19.40 4.22 52.50
C HIS A 329 -20.66 4.36 51.63
N GLN A 330 -20.89 3.42 50.72
CA GLN A 330 -22.19 3.23 50.05
C GLN A 330 -22.58 1.75 49.96
N GLU A 331 -22.60 1.07 51.11
CA GLU A 331 -23.62 0.04 51.39
C GLU A 331 -24.65 0.59 52.38
#